data_AF-A0A2G3E4R3-F1
#
_entry.id   AF-A0A2G3E4R3-F1
#
_cell.length_a   1.000
_cell.length_b   1.000
_cell.length_c   1.000
_cell.angle_alpha   90.00
_cell.angle_beta   90.00
_cell.angle_gamma   90.00
#
_symmetry.space_group_name_H-M   'P 1'
#
loop_
_entity.id
_entity.type
_entity.pdbx_description
1 polymer ?
#
loop_
_entity_poly.entity_id
_entity_poly.type
_entity_poly.pdbx_seq_one_letter_code
_entity_poly.pdbx_strand_id
1 'polypeptide(L)'
;MFSKITINHHDTEFAFTVSGTQQRTNFRKKTDDSSAYMKCTDISANDSYTAHAIANNTGEVGRAVDVSNGYAYVFKKGTTKKIRNWTYERGFKYEAIFMSPNYAHKMHAEGLWSPDSI
;
A
#
# COMPACT_ATOMS: atom_id res chain seq x y z
N MET A 1 7.92 -23.78 22.14
CA MET A 1 7.29 -23.85 20.81
C MET A 1 7.40 -22.46 20.20
N PHE A 2 8.37 -22.22 19.33
CA PHE A 2 8.52 -20.91 18.68
C PHE A 2 7.51 -20.84 17.54
N SER A 3 6.51 -19.97 17.66
CA SER A 3 5.64 -19.62 16.54
C SER A 3 6.52 -19.03 15.43
N LYS A 4 6.49 -19.65 14.25
CA LYS A 4 7.15 -19.17 13.04
C LYS A 4 6.63 -17.75 12.73
N ILE A 5 7.36 -16.72 13.16
CA ILE A 5 7.13 -15.34 12.73
C ILE A 5 7.36 -15.36 11.23
N THR A 6 6.28 -15.30 10.46
CA THR A 6 6.37 -15.26 9.01
C THR A 6 6.64 -13.80 8.67
N ILE A 7 7.92 -13.43 8.55
CA ILE A 7 8.34 -12.04 8.38
C ILE A 7 7.90 -11.57 6.98
N ASN A 8 6.84 -10.76 6.89
CA ASN A 8 6.34 -10.25 5.61
C ASN A 8 6.86 -8.84 5.27
N HIS A 9 7.93 -8.39 5.94
CA HIS A 9 8.61 -7.12 5.72
C HIS A 9 9.32 -6.99 4.36
N HIS A 10 9.43 -8.08 3.59
CA HIS A 10 10.10 -8.02 2.30
C HIS A 10 9.32 -7.12 1.35
N ASP A 11 9.99 -6.08 0.85
CA ASP A 11 9.46 -5.21 -0.17
C ASP A 11 9.05 -6.03 -1.41
N THR A 12 7.86 -5.77 -1.92
CA THR A 12 7.38 -6.36 -3.17
C THR A 12 7.12 -5.26 -4.17
N GLU A 13 7.48 -5.54 -5.41
CA GLU A 13 7.26 -4.63 -6.53
C GLU A 13 5.77 -4.41 -6.77
N PHE A 14 5.43 -3.19 -7.17
CA PHE A 14 4.16 -2.88 -7.78
C PHE A 14 4.42 -2.10 -9.06
N ALA A 15 3.52 -2.27 -10.03
CA ALA A 15 3.49 -1.46 -11.24
C ALA A 15 2.03 -1.25 -11.63
N PHE A 16 1.66 0.00 -11.89
CA PHE A 16 0.32 0.38 -12.32
C PHE A 16 0.40 1.26 -13.56
N THR A 17 -0.56 1.06 -14.46
CA THR A 17 -0.86 2.01 -15.52
C THR A 17 -2.32 2.40 -15.37
N VAL A 18 -2.58 3.67 -15.14
CA VAL A 18 -3.91 4.20 -14.80
C VAL A 18 -4.27 5.36 -15.71
N SER A 19 -5.55 5.49 -16.04
CA SER A 19 -6.11 6.63 -16.77
C SER A 19 -7.23 7.25 -15.92
N GLY A 20 -6.86 8.00 -14.89
CA GLY A 20 -7.79 8.59 -13.93
C GLY A 20 -8.51 7.60 -13.00
N THR A 21 -8.21 6.29 -13.08
CA THR A 21 -8.81 5.26 -12.23
C THR A 21 -7.91 4.87 -11.08
N GLN A 22 -8.51 4.60 -9.93
CA GLN A 22 -7.79 4.12 -8.75
C GLN A 22 -7.29 2.70 -8.96
N GLN A 23 -6.18 2.36 -8.30
CA GLN A 23 -5.60 1.03 -8.26
C GLN A 23 -5.24 0.66 -6.83
N ARG A 24 -4.80 -0.57 -6.63
CA ARG A 24 -4.26 -1.03 -5.35
C ARG A 24 -3.18 -2.07 -5.60
N THR A 25 -2.29 -2.22 -4.64
CA THR A 25 -1.39 -3.39 -4.59
C THR A 25 -2.16 -4.68 -4.31
N ASN A 26 -1.51 -5.82 -4.50
CA ASN A 26 -2.06 -7.10 -4.05
C ASN A 26 -2.16 -7.12 -2.52
N PHE A 27 -3.15 -7.82 -1.97
CA PHE A 27 -3.22 -8.00 -0.53
C PHE A 27 -2.08 -8.87 -0.03
N ARG A 28 -1.47 -8.46 1.08
CA ARG A 28 -0.39 -9.19 1.75
C ARG A 28 -0.69 -9.28 3.25
N LYS A 29 -0.21 -10.35 3.88
CA LYS A 29 -0.49 -10.62 5.30
C LYS A 29 0.12 -9.52 6.19
N LYS A 30 -0.67 -8.93 7.09
CA LYS A 30 -0.17 -8.07 8.16
C LYS A 30 0.17 -8.95 9.36
N THR A 31 1.33 -8.75 9.97
CA THR A 31 1.80 -9.64 11.05
C THR A 31 2.06 -8.94 12.38
N ASP A 32 2.18 -7.62 12.36
CA ASP A 32 2.36 -6.77 13.54
C ASP A 32 1.64 -5.42 13.39
N ASP A 33 1.76 -4.56 14.40
CA ASP A 33 1.21 -3.20 14.48
C ASP A 33 2.12 -2.12 13.85
N SER A 34 3.16 -2.52 13.11
CA SER A 34 4.02 -1.54 12.44
C SER A 34 3.29 -0.82 11.31
N SER A 35 3.80 0.35 10.93
CA SER A 35 3.36 1.02 9.71
C SER A 35 3.71 0.18 8.47
N ALA A 36 2.96 0.35 7.38
CA ALA A 36 3.37 -0.15 6.08
C ALA A 36 4.53 0.69 5.56
N TYR A 37 5.29 0.19 4.60
CA TYR A 37 6.30 0.95 3.88
C TYR A 37 5.95 1.00 2.40
N MET A 38 6.21 2.15 1.77
CA MET A 38 6.07 2.30 0.33
C MET A 38 7.13 3.26 -0.23
N LYS A 39 7.65 2.93 -1.40
CA LYS A 39 8.59 3.72 -2.19
C LYS A 39 8.12 3.78 -3.63
N CYS A 40 8.08 4.97 -4.21
CA CYS A 40 7.89 5.17 -5.65
C CYS A 40 9.26 5.24 -6.33
N THR A 41 9.59 4.24 -7.15
CA THR A 41 10.89 4.20 -7.86
C THR A 41 10.82 4.98 -9.17
N ASP A 42 9.73 4.82 -9.91
CA ASP A 42 9.48 5.55 -11.14
C ASP A 42 8.01 5.92 -11.28
N ILE A 43 7.77 7.01 -12.02
CA ILE A 43 6.45 7.52 -12.34
C ILE A 43 6.58 8.41 -13.59
N SER A 44 5.52 8.47 -14.39
CA SER A 44 5.41 9.41 -15.51
C SER A 44 5.80 10.85 -15.12
N ALA A 45 6.44 11.56 -16.04
CA ALA A 45 7.04 12.86 -15.75
C ALA A 45 6.00 13.88 -15.24
N ASN A 46 6.34 14.57 -14.16
CA ASN A 46 5.48 15.55 -13.47
C ASN A 46 4.19 14.97 -12.83
N ASP A 47 4.03 13.65 -12.81
CA ASP A 47 2.88 13.01 -12.17
C ASP A 47 3.08 12.78 -10.66
N SER A 48 1.95 12.49 -10.00
CA SER A 48 1.90 12.08 -8.61
C SER A 48 0.64 11.27 -8.33
N TYR A 49 0.67 10.49 -7.27
CA TYR A 49 -0.50 9.79 -6.75
C TYR A 49 -0.62 9.97 -5.24
N THR A 50 -1.83 9.78 -4.73
CA THR A 50 -2.12 9.74 -3.30
C THR A 50 -2.39 8.29 -2.89
N ALA A 51 -1.82 7.86 -1.77
CA ALA A 51 -1.94 6.49 -1.30
C ALA A 51 -2.31 6.39 0.19
N HIS A 52 -3.06 5.35 0.55
CA HIS A 52 -3.45 5.03 1.92
C HIS A 52 -3.68 3.51 2.09
N ALA A 53 -3.72 3.03 3.34
CA ALA A 53 -3.87 1.61 3.64
C ALA A 53 -5.35 1.17 3.62
N ILE A 54 -5.60 0.00 3.01
CA ILE A 54 -6.88 -0.71 3.04
C ILE A 54 -6.65 -2.16 3.49
N ALA A 55 -7.64 -2.77 4.15
CA ALA A 55 -7.48 -4.11 4.71
C ALA A 55 -8.70 -5.00 4.58
N ASN A 56 -8.49 -6.32 4.71
CA ASN A 56 -9.55 -7.30 4.89
C ASN A 56 -9.02 -8.58 5.57
N ASN A 57 -9.88 -9.59 5.67
CA ASN A 57 -9.58 -10.87 6.33
C ASN A 57 -9.34 -12.05 5.37
N THR A 58 -9.58 -11.88 4.08
CA THR A 58 -9.52 -12.97 3.09
C THR A 58 -8.31 -12.89 2.18
N GLY A 59 -7.68 -11.71 2.06
CA GLY A 59 -6.65 -11.44 1.05
C GLY A 59 -7.23 -11.22 -0.36
N GLU A 60 -8.55 -11.11 -0.49
CA GLU A 60 -9.23 -10.97 -1.78
C GLU A 60 -9.67 -9.54 -2.04
N VAL A 61 -10.04 -9.22 -3.27
CA VAL A 61 -10.36 -7.84 -3.70
C VAL A 61 -11.65 -7.32 -3.05
N GLY A 62 -12.63 -8.19 -2.80
CA GLY A 62 -13.92 -7.80 -2.25
C GLY A 62 -13.84 -7.48 -0.76
N ARG A 63 -14.66 -6.50 -0.31
CA ARG A 63 -14.85 -6.15 1.11
C ARG A 63 -13.63 -5.52 1.79
N ALA A 64 -12.77 -4.85 1.04
CA ALA A 64 -11.70 -4.04 1.62
C ALA A 64 -12.28 -2.86 2.40
N VAL A 65 -11.68 -2.55 3.54
CA VAL A 65 -12.04 -1.44 4.43
C VAL A 65 -10.88 -0.47 4.53
N ASP A 66 -11.17 0.83 4.53
CA ASP A 66 -10.18 1.86 4.84
C ASP A 66 -9.73 1.73 6.31
N VAL A 67 -8.42 1.51 6.50
CA VAL A 67 -7.77 1.39 7.80
C VAL A 67 -6.74 2.50 8.03
N SER A 68 -6.76 3.54 7.19
CA SER A 68 -5.83 4.65 7.25
C SER A 68 -6.18 5.69 8.31
N ASN A 69 -7.41 5.70 8.84
CA ASN A 69 -7.93 6.76 9.72
C ASN A 69 -7.76 8.18 9.15
N GLY A 70 -7.94 8.32 7.84
CA GLY A 70 -7.82 9.60 7.14
C GLY A 70 -6.39 10.02 6.82
N TYR A 71 -5.39 9.20 7.13
CA TYR A 71 -4.01 9.46 6.72
C TYR A 71 -3.77 9.03 5.27
N ALA A 72 -3.45 9.99 4.42
CA ALA A 72 -3.08 9.76 3.03
C ALA A 72 -1.77 10.48 2.69
N TYR A 73 -1.02 9.92 1.74
CA TYR A 73 0.35 10.34 1.45
C TYR A 73 0.52 10.55 -0.05
N VAL A 74 1.10 11.69 -0.43
CA VAL A 74 1.43 11.99 -1.83
C VAL A 74 2.80 11.40 -2.18
N PHE A 75 2.87 10.72 -3.32
CA PHE A 75 4.07 10.14 -3.88
C PHE A 75 4.42 10.77 -5.22
N LYS A 76 5.70 11.10 -5.35
CA LYS A 76 6.39 11.46 -6.60
C LYS A 76 7.61 10.54 -6.78
N LYS A 77 8.26 10.58 -7.94
CA LYS A 77 9.49 9.82 -8.20
C LYS A 77 10.49 9.96 -7.03
N GLY A 78 10.99 8.84 -6.53
CA GLY A 78 11.96 8.79 -5.43
C GLY A 78 11.39 8.98 -4.02
N THR A 79 10.07 9.15 -3.87
CA THR A 79 9.45 9.31 -2.54
C THR A 79 9.39 7.98 -1.79
N THR A 80 9.77 8.00 -0.52
CA THR A 80 9.63 6.89 0.42
C THR A 80 8.84 7.35 1.66
N LYS A 81 7.88 6.54 2.13
CA LYS A 81 7.06 6.84 3.31
C LYS A 81 6.77 5.57 4.12
N LYS A 82 6.65 5.76 5.45
CA LYS A 82 5.91 4.84 6.33
C LYS A 82 4.43 5.25 6.31
N ILE A 83 3.54 4.33 5.96
CA ILE A 83 2.09 4.53 5.84
C ILE A 83 1.41 4.06 7.12
N ARG A 84 0.76 4.99 7.83
CA ARG A 84 -0.04 4.64 9.01
C ARG A 84 -1.25 3.80 8.61
N ASN A 85 -1.50 2.77 9.39
CA ASN A 85 -2.63 1.86 9.24
C ASN A 85 -3.07 1.38 10.62
N TRP A 86 -4.30 0.86 10.70
CA TRP A 86 -4.86 0.17 11.86
C TRP A 86 -5.28 -1.25 11.48
N THR A 87 -4.56 -1.88 10.56
CA THR A 87 -4.90 -3.21 10.05
C THR A 87 -4.88 -4.22 11.20
N TYR A 88 -3.77 -4.25 11.93
CA TYR A 88 -3.55 -5.22 13.00
C TYR A 88 -4.44 -4.92 14.21
N GLU A 89 -4.52 -3.66 14.62
CA GLU A 89 -5.28 -3.17 15.78
C GLU A 89 -6.78 -3.40 15.61
N ARG A 90 -7.27 -3.43 14.37
CA ARG A 90 -8.68 -3.75 14.06
C ARG A 90 -8.91 -5.24 13.77
N GLY A 91 -7.89 -6.08 13.92
CA GLY A 91 -7.98 -7.53 13.76
C GLY A 91 -8.08 -7.99 12.31
N PHE A 92 -7.69 -7.16 11.34
CA PHE A 92 -7.58 -7.58 9.94
C PHE A 92 -6.28 -8.34 9.71
N LYS A 93 -6.33 -9.33 8.80
CA LYS A 93 -5.20 -10.23 8.53
C LYS A 93 -4.38 -9.81 7.30
N TYR A 94 -4.96 -9.02 6.41
CA TYR A 94 -4.35 -8.65 5.14
C TYR A 94 -4.50 -7.17 4.88
N GLU A 95 -3.45 -6.57 4.33
CA GLU A 95 -3.38 -5.16 3.94
C GLU A 95 -3.02 -5.06 2.45
N ALA A 96 -3.49 -4.00 1.81
CA ALA A 96 -3.00 -3.50 0.54
C ALA A 96 -2.90 -1.97 0.62
N ILE A 97 -2.18 -1.37 -0.33
CA ILE A 97 -2.13 0.07 -0.49
C ILE A 97 -3.08 0.45 -1.61
N PHE A 98 -4.08 1.28 -1.30
CA PHE A 98 -4.94 1.91 -2.28
C PHE A 98 -4.27 3.16 -2.82
N MET A 99 -4.38 3.37 -4.13
CA MET A 99 -3.67 4.39 -4.88
C MET A 99 -4.63 5.14 -5.79
N SER A 100 -4.62 6.48 -5.71
CA SER A 100 -5.43 7.36 -6.56
C SER A 100 -4.51 8.29 -7.35
N PRO A 101 -4.56 8.29 -8.69
CA PRO A 101 -3.82 9.27 -9.48
C PRO A 101 -4.34 10.68 -9.18
N ASN A 102 -3.45 11.66 -9.08
CA ASN A 102 -3.83 13.06 -8.80
C ASN A 102 -4.24 13.82 -10.08
N TYR A 103 -4.09 13.20 -11.25
CA TYR A 103 -4.44 13.77 -12.55
C TYR A 103 -5.28 12.77 -13.35
N ALA A 104 -6.12 13.29 -14.25
CA ALA A 104 -7.07 12.48 -15.02
C ALA A 104 -6.46 11.81 -16.27
N HIS A 105 -5.23 12.18 -16.66
CA HIS A 105 -4.56 11.58 -17.82
C HIS A 105 -3.92 10.23 -17.48
N LYS A 106 -3.46 9.55 -18.52
CA LYS A 106 -2.78 8.27 -18.39
C LYS A 106 -1.42 8.46 -17.74
N MET A 107 -1.19 7.81 -16.60
CA MET A 107 0.12 7.78 -15.93
C MET A 107 0.54 6.34 -15.62
N HIS A 108 1.85 6.14 -15.56
CA HIS A 108 2.48 4.92 -15.09
C HIS A 108 3.20 5.20 -13.76
N ALA A 109 3.14 4.26 -12.82
CA ALA A 109 3.90 4.32 -11.57
C ALA A 109 4.34 2.92 -11.15
N GLU A 110 5.57 2.83 -10.65
CA GLU A 110 6.16 1.61 -10.11
C GLU A 110 6.92 1.90 -8.82
N GLY A 111 7.19 0.83 -8.08
CA GLY A 111 7.86 0.96 -6.80
C GLY A 111 7.83 -0.30 -5.97
N LEU A 112 8.11 -0.10 -4.68
CA LEU A 112 8.20 -1.15 -3.68
C LEU A 112 7.24 -0.85 -2.54
N TRP A 113 6.67 -1.90 -1.95
CA TRP A 113 5.91 -1.76 -0.71
C TRP A 113 5.94 -3.03 0.14
N SER A 114 5.71 -2.85 1.43
CA SER A 114 5.62 -3.94 2.42
C SER A 114 4.54 -3.60 3.47
N PRO A 115 3.74 -4.58 3.92
CA PRO A 115 2.67 -4.34 4.91
C PRO A 115 3.20 -4.17 6.34
N ASP A 116 4.38 -4.72 6.63
CA ASP A 116 5.07 -4.57 7.91
C ASP A 116 6.42 -3.88 7.65
N SER A 117 6.84 -2.96 8.51
CA SER A 117 8.13 -2.27 8.43
C SER A 117 8.95 -2.43 9.71
N ILE A 118 10.26 -2.55 9.55
CA ILE A 118 11.24 -2.58 10.66
C ILE A 118 11.56 -1.15 11.13
#